data_AF-A0A537J809-F1
#
_entry.id   AF-A0A537J809-F1
#
_cell.length_a   1.000
_cell.length_b   1.000
_cell.length_c   1.000
_cell.angle_alpha   90.00
_cell.angle_beta   90.00
_cell.angle_gamma   90.00
#
_symmetry.space_group_name_H-M   'P 1'
#
loop_
_entity.id
_entity.type
_entity.pdbx_description
1 polymer ?
#
loop_
_entity_poly.entity_id
_entity_poly.type
_entity_poly.pdbx_seq_one_letter_code
_entity_poly.pdbx_strand_id
1 'polypeptide(L)'
;MLLLYCDWNKRDSLLVTREGFSNDLLTNLDIMRSQGINTDKTKYFLPPYEWYNDSIATWTTDLGMQLVNYTPGTLSHADYTTPADKNYRSSEVIFDSIVDYERSHVGGLNGFILLMHIGTDPKRTDKFYNHLPRLLP
;
A
#
# COMPACT_ATOMS: atom_id res chain seq x y z
N MET A 1 -9.18 -0.05 12.67
CA MET A 1 -8.71 -1.33 12.10
C MET A 1 -9.03 -1.28 10.62
N LEU A 2 -8.08 -1.61 9.75
CA LEU A 2 -8.31 -1.62 8.30
C LEU A 2 -9.31 -2.71 7.94
N LEU A 3 -10.17 -2.45 6.95
CA LEU A 3 -11.21 -3.38 6.53
C LEU A 3 -10.64 -4.39 5.52
N LEU A 4 -10.66 -5.68 5.86
CA LEU A 4 -10.28 -6.75 4.95
C LEU A 4 -11.45 -7.07 4.02
N TYR A 5 -11.23 -7.00 2.71
CA TYR A 5 -12.30 -7.15 1.72
C TYR A 5 -12.53 -8.58 1.24
N CYS A 6 -11.47 -9.37 1.13
CA CYS A 6 -11.50 -10.73 0.60
C CYS A 6 -10.94 -11.72 1.63
N ASP A 7 -11.45 -12.94 1.64
CA ASP A 7 -10.92 -14.00 2.50
C ASP A 7 -9.44 -14.31 2.17
N TRP A 8 -8.65 -14.60 3.20
CA TRP A 8 -7.22 -14.90 3.04
C TRP A 8 -6.94 -16.22 2.35
N ASN A 9 -7.81 -17.23 2.54
CA ASN A 9 -7.63 -18.57 1.99
C ASN A 9 -8.36 -18.72 0.65
N LYS A 10 -9.45 -18.00 0.45
CA LYS A 10 -10.27 -18.01 -0.76
C LYS A 10 -10.50 -16.60 -1.27
N ARG A 11 -9.55 -16.08 -2.04
CA ARG A 11 -9.53 -14.69 -2.54
C ARG A 11 -10.81 -14.25 -3.29
N ASP A 12 -11.49 -15.18 -3.94
CA ASP A 12 -12.75 -14.89 -4.64
C ASP A 12 -13.96 -14.70 -3.70
N SER A 13 -13.81 -15.06 -2.42
CA SER A 13 -14.82 -14.85 -1.40
C SER A 13 -14.70 -13.45 -0.79
N LEU A 14 -15.75 -12.66 -0.95
CA LEU A 14 -15.88 -11.34 -0.34
C LEU A 14 -16.31 -11.46 1.13
N LEU A 15 -15.68 -10.67 1.98
CA LEU A 15 -16.05 -10.46 3.39
C LEU A 15 -16.91 -9.20 3.58
N VAL A 16 -17.09 -8.42 2.52
CA VAL A 16 -17.82 -7.15 2.50
C VAL A 16 -18.88 -7.16 1.40
N THR A 17 -19.92 -6.33 1.58
CA THR A 17 -20.87 -6.02 0.51
C THR A 17 -20.35 -4.84 -0.32
N ARG A 18 -20.89 -4.68 -1.54
CA ARG A 18 -20.62 -3.50 -2.37
C ARG A 18 -20.93 -2.19 -1.65
N GLU A 19 -22.06 -2.15 -0.94
CA GLU A 19 -22.48 -1.00 -0.16
C GLU A 19 -21.50 -0.72 0.98
N GLY A 20 -21.08 -1.75 1.73
CA GLY A 20 -20.10 -1.61 2.81
C GLY A 20 -18.75 -1.08 2.32
N PHE A 21 -18.25 -1.62 1.22
CA PHE A 21 -17.04 -1.12 0.56
C PHE A 21 -17.18 0.34 0.10
N SER A 22 -18.28 0.66 -0.59
CA SER A 22 -18.49 2.01 -1.14
C SER A 22 -18.61 3.05 -0.03
N ASN A 23 -19.35 2.72 1.03
CA ASN A 23 -19.52 3.59 2.20
C ASN A 23 -18.18 3.81 2.93
N ASP A 24 -17.38 2.75 3.13
CA ASP A 24 -16.04 2.87 3.73
C ASP A 24 -15.15 3.83 2.91
N LEU A 25 -15.07 3.62 1.58
CA LEU A 25 -14.25 4.45 0.70
C LEU A 25 -14.72 5.90 0.67
N LEU A 26 -16.02 6.15 0.46
CA LEU A 26 -16.57 7.50 0.34
C LEU A 26 -16.49 8.26 1.68
N THR A 27 -16.71 7.58 2.81
CA THR A 27 -16.55 8.19 4.14
C THR A 27 -15.11 8.65 4.36
N ASN A 28 -14.12 7.87 3.95
CA ASN A 28 -12.71 8.30 4.04
C ASN A 28 -12.44 9.54 3.18
N LEU A 29 -12.99 9.61 1.97
CA LEU A 29 -12.88 10.79 1.10
C LEU A 29 -13.55 12.02 1.73
N ASP A 30 -14.70 11.86 2.38
CA ASP A 30 -15.40 12.95 3.05
C ASP A 30 -14.66 13.44 4.29
N ILE A 31 -14.08 12.53 5.09
CA ILE A 31 -13.22 12.88 6.22
C ILE A 31 -12.01 13.69 5.73
N MET A 32 -11.31 13.21 4.69
CA MET A 32 -10.19 13.95 4.10
C MET A 32 -10.62 15.34 3.61
N ARG A 33 -11.77 15.45 2.94
CA ARG A 33 -12.33 16.73 2.50
C ARG A 33 -12.58 17.68 3.68
N SER A 34 -13.13 17.17 4.79
CA SER A 34 -13.35 17.96 6.02
C SER A 34 -12.05 18.49 6.63
N GLN A 35 -10.91 17.82 6.38
CA GLN A 35 -9.58 18.25 6.81
C GLN A 35 -8.88 19.17 5.79
N GLY A 36 -9.60 19.64 4.76
CA GLY A 36 -9.09 20.56 3.75
C GLY A 36 -8.34 19.90 2.58
N ILE A 37 -8.38 18.56 2.48
CA ILE A 37 -7.78 17.84 1.34
C ILE A 37 -8.76 17.89 0.16
N ASN A 38 -8.31 18.38 -1.00
CA ASN A 38 -9.11 18.35 -2.21
C ASN A 38 -9.19 16.91 -2.77
N THR A 39 -10.29 16.23 -2.49
CA THR A 39 -10.53 14.85 -2.92
C THR A 39 -11.17 14.72 -4.31
N ASP A 40 -11.54 15.83 -4.96
CA ASP A 40 -12.11 15.80 -6.32
C ASP A 40 -11.09 15.35 -7.37
N LYS A 41 -9.80 15.37 -7.00
CA LYS A 41 -8.68 14.91 -7.84
C LYS A 41 -8.18 13.52 -7.46
N THR A 42 -8.81 12.83 -6.50
CA THR A 42 -8.37 11.50 -6.09
C THR A 42 -8.67 10.50 -7.20
N LYS A 43 -7.62 9.99 -7.86
CA LYS A 43 -7.74 9.06 -8.99
C LYS A 43 -7.41 7.61 -8.65
N TYR A 44 -6.70 7.38 -7.55
CA TYR A 44 -6.13 6.08 -7.25
C TYR A 44 -6.61 5.59 -5.90
N PHE A 45 -6.82 4.27 -5.81
CA PHE A 45 -7.16 3.58 -4.58
C PHE A 45 -6.22 2.38 -4.40
N LEU A 46 -5.54 2.34 -3.25
CA LEU A 46 -4.75 1.18 -2.83
C LEU A 46 -5.60 0.44 -1.77
N PRO A 47 -6.03 -0.81 -2.03
CA PRO A 47 -6.82 -1.56 -1.06
C PRO A 47 -5.97 -1.90 0.16
N PRO A 48 -6.54 -1.91 1.38
CA PRO A 48 -5.84 -2.36 2.56
C PRO A 48 -5.28 -3.78 2.38
N TYR A 49 -4.11 -4.00 2.97
CA TYR A 49 -3.38 -5.27 2.86
C TYR A 49 -3.01 -5.67 1.43
N GLU A 50 -3.15 -4.75 0.47
CA GLU A 50 -2.84 -4.98 -0.93
C GLU A 50 -3.65 -6.16 -1.52
N TRP A 51 -4.79 -6.49 -0.88
CA TRP A 51 -5.56 -7.71 -1.07
C TRP A 51 -6.97 -7.39 -1.57
N TYR A 52 -7.28 -7.88 -2.77
CA TYR A 52 -8.52 -7.57 -3.49
C TYR A 52 -8.80 -8.62 -4.57
N ASN A 53 -10.03 -8.68 -5.09
CA ASN A 53 -10.41 -9.49 -6.25
C ASN A 53 -11.01 -8.62 -7.38
N ASP A 54 -11.52 -9.27 -8.42
CA ASP A 54 -12.16 -8.63 -9.58
C ASP A 54 -13.36 -7.74 -9.21
N SER A 55 -14.12 -8.13 -8.19
CA SER A 55 -15.27 -7.39 -7.70
C SER A 55 -14.85 -6.07 -7.08
N ILE A 56 -13.82 -6.07 -6.22
CA ILE A 56 -13.27 -4.85 -5.62
C ILE A 56 -12.67 -3.92 -6.69
N ALA A 57 -11.95 -4.48 -7.68
CA ALA A 57 -11.43 -3.69 -8.79
C ALA A 57 -12.54 -3.04 -9.62
N THR A 58 -13.61 -3.79 -9.90
CA THR A 58 -14.79 -3.29 -10.62
C THR A 58 -15.50 -2.19 -9.83
N TRP A 59 -15.76 -2.41 -8.53
CA TRP A 59 -16.44 -1.41 -7.71
C TRP A 59 -15.62 -0.14 -7.52
N THR A 60 -14.29 -0.25 -7.44
CA THR A 60 -13.39 0.91 -7.42
C THR A 60 -13.53 1.72 -8.70
N THR A 61 -13.60 1.05 -9.85
CA THR A 61 -13.79 1.68 -11.17
C THR A 61 -15.16 2.35 -11.29
N ASP A 62 -16.22 1.71 -10.78
CA ASP A 62 -17.58 2.27 -10.76
C ASP A 62 -17.67 3.55 -9.92
N LEU A 63 -16.77 3.72 -8.93
CA LEU A 63 -16.63 4.95 -8.13
C LEU A 63 -15.72 6.00 -8.79
N GLY A 64 -15.26 5.77 -10.02
CA GLY A 64 -14.43 6.70 -10.79
C GLY A 64 -12.94 6.69 -10.40
N MET A 65 -12.48 5.65 -9.70
CA MET A 65 -11.09 5.52 -9.25
C MET A 65 -10.41 4.32 -9.91
N GLN A 66 -9.09 4.37 -10.02
CA GLN A 66 -8.27 3.26 -10.47
C GLN A 66 -7.68 2.53 -9.27
N LEU A 67 -7.96 1.23 -9.15
CA LEU A 67 -7.28 0.37 -8.18
C LEU A 67 -5.82 0.21 -8.59
N VAL A 68 -4.90 0.44 -7.65
CA VAL A 68 -3.46 0.22 -7.81
C VAL A 68 -2.94 -0.76 -6.77
N ASN A 69 -1.76 -1.31 -7.04
CA ASN A 69 -0.99 -2.09 -6.08
C ASN A 69 0.50 -1.79 -6.25
N TYR A 70 1.33 -2.19 -5.28
CA TYR A 70 2.78 -2.10 -5.40
C TYR A 70 3.31 -3.10 -6.42
N THR A 71 4.52 -2.83 -6.93
CA THR A 71 5.23 -3.76 -7.81
C THR A 71 6.04 -4.75 -6.96
N PRO A 72 5.82 -6.06 -7.06
CA PRO A 72 6.62 -7.04 -6.34
C PRO A 72 8.08 -7.07 -6.85
N GLY A 73 9.03 -7.34 -5.96
CA GLY A 73 10.44 -7.53 -6.32
C GLY A 73 11.42 -6.99 -5.29
N THR A 74 11.04 -5.94 -4.57
CA THR A 74 11.83 -5.37 -3.45
C THR A 74 11.16 -5.67 -2.10
N LEU A 75 11.85 -5.33 -1.01
CA LEU A 75 11.33 -5.44 0.36
C LEU A 75 10.67 -4.14 0.87
N SER A 76 10.36 -3.18 0.00
CA SER A 76 9.88 -1.85 0.43
C SER A 76 8.67 -1.93 1.37
N HIS A 77 7.73 -2.83 1.05
CA HIS A 77 6.48 -3.05 1.78
C HIS A 77 6.67 -3.68 3.17
N ALA A 78 7.86 -4.19 3.51
CA ALA A 78 8.12 -4.84 4.81
C ALA A 78 8.43 -3.84 5.94
N ASP A 79 8.44 -2.55 5.66
CA ASP A 79 8.83 -1.49 6.60
C ASP A 79 7.84 -1.29 7.76
N TYR A 80 6.64 -1.87 7.69
CA TYR A 80 5.67 -1.86 8.80
C TYR A 80 6.01 -2.83 9.95
N THR A 81 6.88 -3.81 9.70
CA THR A 81 7.23 -4.86 10.67
C THR A 81 8.05 -4.32 11.85
N THR A 82 7.90 -4.95 13.02
CA THR A 82 8.65 -4.65 14.24
C THR A 82 9.73 -5.70 14.51
N PRO A 83 10.77 -5.42 15.32
CA PRO A 83 11.87 -6.36 15.56
C PRO A 83 11.48 -7.73 16.13
N ALA A 84 10.30 -7.86 16.72
CA ALA A 84 9.78 -9.13 17.24
C ALA A 84 9.12 -10.00 16.15
N ASP A 85 8.79 -9.43 14.99
CA ASP A 85 8.11 -10.13 13.92
C ASP A 85 9.08 -11.01 13.13
N LYS A 86 8.66 -12.24 12.81
CA LYS A 86 9.49 -13.20 12.05
C LYS A 86 9.92 -12.67 10.68
N ASN A 87 9.07 -11.85 10.05
CA ASN A 87 9.31 -11.24 8.75
C ASN A 87 9.98 -9.86 8.85
N TYR A 88 10.48 -9.46 10.02
CA TYR A 88 11.19 -8.20 10.19
C TYR A 88 12.36 -8.03 9.22
N ARG A 89 12.46 -6.85 8.61
CA ARG A 89 13.59 -6.42 7.78
C ARG A 89 14.01 -5.03 8.24
N SER A 90 15.29 -4.85 8.56
CA SER A 90 15.81 -3.52 8.94
C SER A 90 15.73 -2.55 7.76
N SER A 91 15.71 -1.26 8.04
CA SER A 91 15.63 -0.22 7.01
C SER A 91 16.80 -0.25 6.03
N GLU A 92 17.98 -0.68 6.48
CA GLU A 92 19.13 -0.88 5.58
C GLU A 92 18.93 -2.07 4.64
N VAL A 93 18.43 -3.21 5.14
CA VAL A 93 18.11 -4.37 4.29
C VAL A 93 17.03 -4.03 3.26
N ILE A 94 16.04 -3.22 3.65
CA ILE A 94 15.03 -2.73 2.72
C ILE A 94 15.66 -1.82 1.66
N PHE A 95 16.50 -0.87 2.06
CA PHE A 95 17.23 0.03 1.16
C PHE A 95 18.06 -0.74 0.14
N ASP A 96 18.90 -1.67 0.61
CA ASP A 96 19.76 -2.49 -0.24
C ASP A 96 18.92 -3.30 -1.23
N SER A 97 17.79 -3.87 -0.81
CA SER A 97 16.90 -4.60 -1.72
C SER A 97 16.38 -3.75 -2.89
N ILE A 98 16.19 -2.44 -2.69
CA ILE A 98 15.70 -1.51 -3.72
C ILE A 98 16.85 -1.17 -4.68
N VAL A 99 18.02 -0.82 -4.13
CA VAL A 99 19.20 -0.45 -4.92
C VAL A 99 19.74 -1.65 -5.72
N ASP A 100 19.74 -2.83 -5.12
CA ASP A 100 20.15 -4.05 -5.80
C ASP A 100 19.19 -4.40 -6.93
N TYR A 101 17.87 -4.21 -6.74
CA TYR A 101 16.90 -4.42 -7.82
C TYR A 101 17.16 -3.47 -9.00
N GLU A 102 17.32 -2.17 -8.73
CA GLU A 102 17.66 -1.16 -9.73
C GLU A 102 18.90 -1.54 -10.55
N ARG A 103 19.95 -2.03 -9.90
CA ARG A 103 21.23 -2.36 -10.56
C ARG A 103 21.21 -3.67 -11.33
N SER A 104 20.45 -4.65 -10.87
CA SER A 104 20.52 -6.04 -11.36
C SER A 104 19.52 -6.37 -12.46
N HIS A 105 18.46 -5.57 -12.63
CA HIS A 105 17.40 -5.83 -13.61
C HIS A 105 17.52 -4.92 -14.83
N VAL A 106 17.29 -5.49 -16.01
CA VAL A 106 17.19 -4.70 -17.25
C VAL A 106 16.00 -3.77 -17.12
N GLY A 107 16.25 -2.46 -17.09
CA GLY A 107 15.24 -1.43 -16.88
C GLY A 107 15.00 -1.04 -15.41
N GLY A 108 15.68 -1.68 -14.45
CA GLY A 108 15.67 -1.31 -13.04
C GLY A 108 14.27 -1.11 -12.47
N LEU A 109 14.07 0.03 -11.81
CA LEU A 109 12.83 0.49 -11.19
C LEU A 109 11.95 1.34 -12.14
N ASN A 110 12.21 1.33 -13.45
CA ASN A 110 11.39 2.09 -14.39
C ASN A 110 9.94 1.57 -14.40
N GLY A 111 9.00 2.41 -13.93
CA GLY A 111 7.59 2.05 -13.77
C GLY A 111 7.25 1.31 -12.46
N PHE A 112 8.20 1.19 -11.54
CA PHE A 112 8.01 0.50 -10.26
C PHE A 112 7.20 1.34 -9.28
N ILE A 113 6.23 0.72 -8.60
CA ILE A 113 5.48 1.33 -7.50
C ILE A 113 6.01 0.75 -6.19
N LEU A 114 6.80 1.55 -5.45
CA LEU A 114 7.28 1.20 -4.12
C LEU A 114 6.22 1.57 -3.07
N LEU A 115 5.87 0.61 -2.22
CA LEU A 115 4.98 0.81 -1.06
C LEU A 115 5.81 0.94 0.22
N MET A 116 5.44 1.92 1.05
CA MET A 116 6.05 2.25 2.34
C MET A 116 5.00 2.79 3.31
N HIS A 117 5.29 2.74 4.61
CA HIS A 117 4.38 3.09 5.68
C HIS A 117 4.94 4.23 6.54
N ILE A 118 4.28 5.39 6.56
CA ILE A 118 4.68 6.54 7.40
C ILE A 118 4.24 6.42 8.87
N GLY A 119 3.25 5.58 9.17
CA GLY A 119 2.61 5.42 10.48
C GLY A 119 2.91 4.09 11.16
N THR A 120 4.16 3.60 11.10
CA THR A 120 4.51 2.28 11.66
C THR A 120 4.57 2.29 13.19
N ASP A 121 4.39 1.11 13.79
CA ASP A 121 4.38 0.92 15.25
C ASP A 121 5.60 1.59 15.93
N PRO A 122 5.44 2.26 17.09
CA PRO A 122 6.55 2.90 17.81
C PRO A 122 7.76 1.98 18.09
N LYS A 123 7.55 0.66 18.19
CA LYS A 123 8.61 -0.34 18.38
C LYS A 123 9.51 -0.50 17.15
N ARG A 124 9.05 -0.12 15.96
CA ARG A 124 9.89 0.02 14.77
C ARG A 124 10.66 1.34 14.88
N THR A 125 11.83 1.33 15.51
CA THR A 125 12.63 2.54 15.77
C THR A 125 13.44 3.00 14.55
N ASP A 126 13.87 2.07 13.69
CA ASP A 126 14.53 2.34 12.42
C ASP A 126 13.49 2.57 11.32
N LYS A 127 12.89 3.76 11.27
CA LYS A 127 11.84 4.10 10.31
C LYS A 127 12.38 4.23 8.88
N PHE A 128 11.85 3.44 7.94
CA PHE A 128 12.37 3.43 6.56
C PHE A 128 12.18 4.76 5.83
N TYR A 129 11.13 5.53 6.15
CA TYR A 129 10.92 6.85 5.55
C TYR A 129 12.06 7.85 5.81
N ASN A 130 12.90 7.64 6.84
CA ASN A 130 14.10 8.46 7.06
C ASN A 130 15.20 8.20 6.02
N HIS A 131 15.11 7.09 5.27
CA HIS A 131 16.05 6.73 4.21
C HIS A 131 15.59 7.21 2.84
N LEU A 132 14.36 7.73 2.69
CA LEU A 132 13.84 8.25 1.41
C LEU A 132 14.78 9.25 0.72
N PRO A 133 15.43 10.20 1.42
CA PRO A 133 16.37 11.12 0.78
C PRO A 133 17.57 10.43 0.10
N ARG A 134 17.88 9.18 0.47
CA ARG A 134 18.96 8.40 -0.18
C ARG A 134 18.51 7.77 -1.50
N LEU A 135 17.20 7.65 -1.74
CA LEU A 135 16.60 7.08 -2.96
C LEU A 135 16.24 8.14 -4.00
N LEU A 136 16.19 9.41 -3.58
CA LEU A 136 15.82 10.53 -4.43
C LEU A 136 17.10 11.30 -4.82
N PRO A 137 17.23 11.70 -6.10
CA PRO A 137 18.35 12.53 -6.56
C PRO A 137 18.33 13.94 -5.97
#